data_AF-A0A357HXD6-F1
#
_entry.id   AF-A0A357HXD6-F1
#
_cell.length_a   1.000
_cell.length_b   1.000
_cell.length_c   1.000
_cell.angle_alpha   90.00
_cell.angle_beta   90.00
_cell.angle_gamma   90.00
#
_symmetry.space_group_name_H-M   'P 1'
#
loop_
_entity.id
_entity.type
_entity.pdbx_description
1 polymer ?
#
loop_
_entity_poly.entity_id
_entity_poly.type
_entity_poly.pdbx_seq_one_letter_code
_entity_poly.pdbx_strand_id
1 'polypeptide(L)'
;MPDLMNTLLDQLPLNDGVSLLAHNEDGLIALEKPHGMMSHPNQPEDNERSLLVADYDLEEECYTWTDNSGEVRRVWLINRLDSPTSGVILLGLNAEITAGIKK
;
A
#
# COMPACT_ATOMS: atom_id res chain seq x y z
N MET A 1 -15.99 -7.50 18.68
CA MET A 1 -14.74 -8.01 18.08
C MET A 1 -14.17 -6.85 17.28
N PRO A 2 -12.92 -6.42 17.48
CA PRO A 2 -12.31 -5.51 16.51
C PRO A 2 -12.28 -6.23 15.17
N ASP A 3 -12.64 -5.51 14.11
CA ASP A 3 -12.58 -6.01 12.75
C ASP A 3 -11.11 -6.35 12.46
N LEU A 4 -10.83 -7.61 12.07
CA LEU A 4 -9.46 -8.05 11.78
C LEU A 4 -8.81 -7.16 10.71
N MET A 5 -9.64 -6.65 9.80
CA MET A 5 -9.28 -5.65 8.80
C MET A 5 -8.74 -4.37 9.43
N ASN A 6 -9.43 -3.79 10.41
CA ASN A 6 -8.98 -2.54 11.05
C ASN A 6 -7.62 -2.73 11.73
N THR A 7 -7.43 -3.85 12.42
CA THR A 7 -6.14 -4.17 13.06
C THR A 7 -5.00 -4.31 12.04
N LEU A 8 -5.28 -4.80 10.84
CA LEU A 8 -4.30 -4.86 9.75
C LEU A 8 -4.01 -3.47 9.16
N LEU A 9 -5.05 -2.65 8.99
CA LEU A 9 -4.94 -1.27 8.48
C LEU A 9 -4.15 -0.36 9.43
N ASP A 10 -4.34 -0.51 10.74
CA ASP A 10 -3.55 0.18 11.78
C ASP A 10 -2.06 -0.22 11.76
N GLN A 11 -1.72 -1.35 11.13
CA GLN A 11 -0.35 -1.87 11.00
C GLN A 11 0.24 -1.66 9.61
N LEU A 12 -0.44 -0.92 8.72
CA LEU A 12 0.14 -0.53 7.45
C LEU A 12 1.33 0.41 7.72
N PRO A 13 2.53 0.11 7.18
CA PRO A 13 3.70 0.95 7.38
C PRO A 13 3.65 2.16 6.45
N LEU A 14 2.65 3.02 6.59
CA LEU A 14 2.47 4.21 5.77
C LEU A 14 3.60 5.21 6.02
N ASN A 15 4.09 5.84 4.95
CA ASN A 15 5.01 6.97 5.07
C ASN A 15 4.31 8.25 5.56
N ASP A 16 5.12 9.19 6.04
CA ASP A 16 4.65 10.49 6.49
C ASP A 16 3.86 11.22 5.37
N GLY A 17 2.67 11.71 5.71
CA GLY A 17 1.78 12.39 4.77
C GLY A 17 0.91 11.46 3.90
N VAL A 18 1.10 10.13 3.95
CA VAL A 18 0.16 9.17 3.35
C VAL A 18 -0.97 8.88 4.32
N SER A 19 -2.21 9.01 3.86
CA SER A 19 -3.39 8.81 4.72
C SER A 19 -4.33 7.77 4.13
N LEU A 20 -4.89 6.91 4.99
CA LEU A 20 -5.97 6.01 4.60
C LEU A 20 -7.26 6.82 4.39
N LEU A 21 -7.84 6.74 3.19
CA LEU A 21 -9.09 7.42 2.84
C LEU A 21 -10.30 6.51 3.03
N ALA A 22 -10.20 5.27 2.56
CA ALA A 22 -11.29 4.29 2.61
C ALA A 22 -10.75 2.87 2.49
N HIS A 23 -11.54 1.91 2.95
CA HIS A 23 -11.34 0.49 2.69
C HIS A 23 -12.69 -0.22 2.59
N ASN A 24 -12.70 -1.44 2.05
CA ASN A 24 -13.87 -2.31 2.05
C ASN A 24 -13.54 -3.71 2.59
N GLU A 25 -14.57 -4.55 2.74
CA GLU A 25 -14.45 -5.92 3.26
C GLU A 25 -13.73 -6.87 2.29
N ASP A 26 -13.71 -6.56 0.99
CA ASP A 26 -13.00 -7.34 -0.04
C ASP A 26 -11.48 -7.12 -0.01
N GLY A 27 -11.00 -6.17 0.79
CA GLY A 27 -9.59 -5.84 0.94
C GLY A 27 -9.06 -4.81 -0.06
N LEU A 28 -9.92 -4.00 -0.66
CA LEU A 28 -9.54 -2.81 -1.41
C LEU A 28 -9.28 -1.65 -0.44
N ILE A 29 -8.17 -0.95 -0.64
CA ILE A 29 -7.75 0.19 0.16
C ILE A 29 -7.53 1.38 -0.77
N ALA A 30 -8.00 2.56 -0.34
CA ALA A 30 -7.69 3.84 -0.96
C ALA A 30 -6.82 4.67 -0.03
N LEU A 31 -5.67 5.12 -0.53
CA LEU A 31 -4.77 6.04 0.17
C LEU A 31 -4.76 7.40 -0.55
N GLU A 32 -4.55 8.45 0.24
CA GLU A 32 -4.16 9.75 -0.27
C GLU A 32 -2.64 9.81 -0.38
N LYS A 33 -2.14 9.94 -1.62
CA LYS A 33 -0.72 10.14 -1.91
C LYS A 33 -0.42 11.64 -1.93
N PRO A 34 0.53 12.14 -1.13
CA PRO A 34 0.96 13.52 -1.19
C PRO A 34 1.79 13.83 -2.45
N HIS A 35 1.88 15.11 -2.78
CA HIS A 35 2.75 15.59 -3.86
C HIS A 35 4.23 15.34 -3.51
N GLY A 36 5.03 14.93 -4.50
CA GLY A 36 6.47 14.65 -4.34
C GLY A 36 6.79 13.23 -3.87
N MET A 37 5.82 12.50 -3.31
CA MET A 37 6.00 11.11 -2.87
C MET A 37 5.96 10.13 -4.06
N MET A 38 6.63 8.99 -3.96
CA MET A 38 6.64 7.95 -5.00
C MET A 38 5.53 6.92 -4.75
N SER A 39 5.00 6.32 -5.82
CA SER A 39 4.02 5.24 -5.68
C SER A 39 4.66 3.92 -5.23
N HIS A 40 5.91 3.69 -5.64
CA HIS A 40 6.75 2.58 -5.22
C HIS A 40 8.21 3.02 -5.24
N PRO A 41 9.09 2.38 -4.45
CA PRO A 41 10.52 2.62 -4.53
C PRO A 41 11.06 2.17 -5.89
N ASN A 42 12.05 2.88 -6.44
CA ASN A 42 12.82 2.37 -7.59
C ASN A 42 14.02 1.54 -7.11
N GLN A 43 14.54 1.87 -5.93
CA GLN A 43 15.60 1.15 -5.23
C GLN A 43 15.24 1.07 -3.73
N PRO A 44 15.80 0.14 -2.95
CA PRO A 44 15.47 -0.01 -1.52
C PRO A 44 15.64 1.27 -0.69
N GLU A 45 16.55 2.16 -1.09
CA GLU A 45 16.77 3.47 -0.44
C GLU A 45 15.61 4.44 -0.64
N ASP A 46 14.74 4.22 -1.64
CA ASP A 46 13.57 5.05 -1.92
C ASP A 46 12.35 4.68 -1.03
N ASN A 47 12.47 3.67 -0.16
CA ASN A 47 11.37 3.23 0.71
C ASN A 47 10.84 4.38 1.58
N GLU A 48 11.71 5.25 2.09
CA GLU A 48 11.35 6.43 2.89
C GLU A 48 10.62 7.52 2.07
N ARG A 49 10.65 7.43 0.74
CA ARG A 49 10.01 8.39 -0.17
C ARG A 49 8.82 7.79 -0.91
N SER A 50 8.42 6.57 -0.56
CA SER A 50 7.37 5.82 -1.24
C SER A 50 6.07 5.79 -0.42
N LEU A 51 5.01 5.11 -0.86
CA LEU A 51 3.75 5.07 -0.09
C LEU A 51 3.91 4.36 1.26
N LEU A 52 4.67 3.26 1.26
CA LEU A 52 4.92 2.42 2.43
C LEU A 52 6.42 2.34 2.71
N VAL A 53 6.78 2.37 3.99
CA VAL A 53 8.12 2.05 4.51
C VAL A 53 8.25 0.52 4.60
N ALA A 54 8.34 -0.12 3.44
CA ALA A 54 8.35 -1.57 3.33
C ALA A 54 9.14 -2.00 2.09
N ASP A 55 9.62 -3.25 2.09
CA ASP A 55 10.24 -3.84 0.92
C ASP A 55 9.22 -3.95 -0.22
N TYR A 56 9.68 -3.73 -1.45
CA TYR A 56 8.83 -3.76 -2.64
C TYR A 56 9.37 -4.75 -3.66
N ASP A 57 8.49 -5.63 -4.12
CA ASP A 57 8.75 -6.55 -5.21
C ASP A 57 8.29 -5.90 -6.53
N LEU A 58 9.26 -5.60 -7.40
CA LEU A 58 9.02 -4.98 -8.71
C LEU A 58 8.35 -5.94 -9.71
N GLU A 59 8.55 -7.25 -9.57
CA GLU A 59 7.97 -8.25 -10.46
C GLU A 59 6.49 -8.48 -10.12
N GLU A 60 6.19 -8.60 -8.82
CA GLU A 60 4.83 -8.83 -8.32
C GLU A 60 4.03 -7.53 -8.11
N GLU A 61 4.69 -6.37 -8.22
CA GLU A 61 4.15 -5.04 -7.91
C GLU A 61 3.48 -4.96 -6.53
N CYS A 62 4.16 -5.49 -5.50
CA CYS A 62 3.64 -5.56 -4.14
C CYS A 62 4.64 -5.15 -3.07
N TYR A 63 4.13 -4.54 -2.01
CA TYR A 63 4.86 -4.29 -0.79
C TYR A 63 4.77 -5.49 0.15
N THR A 64 5.84 -5.74 0.90
CA THR A 64 5.91 -6.78 1.91
C THR A 64 6.51 -6.26 3.21
N TRP A 65 5.89 -6.60 4.34
CA TRP A 65 6.39 -6.24 5.66
C TRP A 65 6.02 -7.31 6.68
N THR A 66 6.70 -7.31 7.82
CA THR A 66 6.36 -8.16 8.96
C THR A 66 5.50 -7.36 9.93
N ASP A 67 4.33 -7.88 10.28
CA ASP A 67 3.44 -7.23 11.24
C ASP A 67 3.90 -7.45 12.70
N ASN A 68 3.19 -6.85 13.66
CA ASN A 68 3.53 -6.96 15.08
C ASN A 68 3.37 -8.39 15.65
N SER A 69 2.69 -9.27 14.92
CA SER A 69 2.54 -10.69 15.28
C SER A 69 3.66 -11.56 14.72
N GLY A 70 4.55 -10.99 13.90
CA GLY A 70 5.62 -11.71 13.22
C GLY A 70 5.16 -12.37 11.91
N GLU A 71 3.96 -12.07 11.41
CA GLU A 71 3.45 -12.60 10.15
C GLU A 71 3.87 -11.71 8.97
N VAL A 72 4.28 -12.33 7.86
CA VAL A 72 4.58 -11.60 6.63
C VAL A 72 3.27 -11.20 5.97
N ARG A 73 3.07 -9.89 5.82
CA ARG A 73 1.95 -9.25 5.13
C ARG A 73 2.37 -8.76 3.76
N ARG A 74 1.39 -8.67 2.86
CA ARG A 74 1.57 -8.16 1.51
C ARG A 74 0.43 -7.24 1.12
N VAL A 75 0.74 -6.24 0.30
CA VAL A 75 -0.27 -5.40 -0.35
C VAL A 75 0.19 -5.07 -1.76
N TRP A 76 -0.72 -5.16 -2.73
CA TRP A 76 -0.42 -4.94 -4.14
C TRP A 76 -0.82 -3.54 -4.56
N LEU A 77 0.01 -2.91 -5.38
CA LEU A 77 -0.25 -1.60 -5.94
C LEU A 77 -1.18 -1.74 -7.15
N ILE A 78 -2.39 -1.17 -7.11
CA ILE A 78 -3.37 -1.31 -8.21
C ILE A 78 -3.13 -0.28 -9.31
N ASN A 79 -2.83 0.97 -8.94
CA ASN A 79 -2.51 2.04 -9.88
C ASN A 79 -1.29 2.83 -9.39
N ARG A 80 -0.70 3.62 -10.29
CA ARG A 80 0.47 4.46 -10.01
C ARG A 80 0.17 5.92 -10.33
N LEU A 81 0.69 6.81 -9.49
CA LEU A 81 0.77 8.24 -9.76
C LEU A 81 2.25 8.63 -9.80
N ASP A 82 2.61 9.48 -10.76
CA ASP A 82 3.96 10.05 -10.81
C ASP A 82 4.25 10.85 -9.52
N SER A 83 5.54 10.97 -9.18
CA SER A 83 5.96 11.71 -7.98
C SER A 83 5.32 13.10 -7.84
N PRO A 84 5.31 13.97 -8.87
CA PRO A 84 4.67 15.29 -8.79
C PRO A 84 3.14 15.27 -8.79
N THR A 85 2.49 14.10 -8.77
CA THR A 85 1.03 13.97 -8.79
C THR A 85 0.52 13.57 -7.41
N SER A 86 -0.29 14.41 -6.77
CA SER A 86 -1.06 14.02 -5.58
C SER A 86 -2.39 13.38 -6.00
N GLY A 87 -2.99 12.60 -5.11
CA GLY A 87 -4.34 12.08 -5.32
C GLY A 87 -4.56 10.69 -4.74
N VAL A 88 -5.61 10.05 -5.22
CA VAL A 88 -6.03 8.72 -4.74
C VAL A 88 -5.21 7.62 -5.41
N ILE A 89 -4.65 6.75 -4.59
CA ILE A 89 -3.99 5.52 -5.02
C ILE A 89 -4.65 4.32 -4.36
N LEU A 90 -4.87 3.26 -5.13
CA LEU A 90 -5.55 2.06 -4.71
C LEU A 90 -4.54 0.95 -4.45
N LEU A 91 -4.76 0.23 -3.36
CA LEU A 91 -4.01 -0.94 -2.96
C LEU A 91 -4.95 -2.12 -2.74
N GLY A 92 -4.51 -3.34 -3.05
CA GLY A 92 -5.26 -4.57 -2.77
C GLY A 92 -4.55 -5.40 -1.71
N LEU A 93 -5.27 -5.89 -0.70
CA LEU A 93 -4.74 -6.76 0.36
C LEU A 93 -4.62 -8.24 -0.04
N ASN A 94 -5.15 -8.60 -1.20
CA ASN A 94 -5.05 -9.93 -1.76
C ASN A 94 -4.88 -9.85 -3.28
N ALA A 95 -4.31 -10.91 -3.86
CA ALA A 95 -4.05 -10.97 -5.29
C ALA A 95 -5.36 -11.02 -6.11
N GLU A 96 -6.44 -11.57 -5.57
CA GLU A 96 -7.73 -11.72 -6.26
C GLU A 96 -8.37 -10.36 -6.57
N ILE A 97 -8.53 -9.48 -5.57
CA ILE A 97 -9.09 -8.14 -5.76
C ILE A 97 -8.20 -7.30 -6.70
N THR A 98 -6.89 -7.42 -6.55
CA THR A 98 -5.91 -6.71 -7.39
C THR A 98 -6.04 -7.11 -8.85
N ALA A 99 -6.07 -8.41 -9.13
CA ALA A 99 -6.24 -8.94 -10.49
C ALA A 99 -7.62 -8.60 -11.08
N GLY A 100 -8.66 -8.51 -10.23
CA GLY A 100 -10.00 -8.10 -10.64
C GLY A 100 -10.06 -6.67 -11.18
N ILE A 101 -9.22 -5.77 -10.64
CA ILE A 101 -9.25 -4.32 -10.96
C ILE A 101 -8.22 -3.92 -12.02
N LYS A 102 -7.02 -4.52 -12.05
CA LYS A 102 -5.90 -4.17 -12.96
C LYS A 102 -6.13 -4.45 -14.47
N LYS A 103 -7.37 -4.57 -14.93
CA LYS A 103 -7.70 -4.91 -16.33
C LYS A 103 -7.30 -3.85 -17.35
#